data_AF-A0A8H4ATQ3-F1
#
_entry.id   AF-A0A8H4ATQ3-F1
#
_cell.length_a   1.000
_cell.length_b   1.000
_cell.length_c   1.000
_cell.angle_alpha   90.00
_cell.angle_beta   90.00
_cell.angle_gamma   90.00
#
_symmetry.space_group_name_H-M   'P 1'
#
loop_
_entity.id
_entity.type
_entity.pdbx_description
1 polymer ?
#
loop_
_entity_poly.entity_id
_entity_poly.type
_entity_poly.pdbx_seq_one_letter_code
_entity_poly.pdbx_strand_id
1 'polypeptide(L)'
;MIQLNADKKLGFIRFTRIKKYDGNGSSWNSWLWQHYSIDEYGNLTNTTNLINLPKISYEDSNMNYSLITIVSTVENGYLAIFNYTKSHSDITPRIGLCAVPISYNKTKYNQKIIIYQAEQPINSVSCDETDSFIYCIVSTHFNNETFNGTIYEKIKIYPSGNVFSTHEIYSDQRNLRAKMTSFGDLIFDDIEYNTVDNKIYYHIYYYNAFVPRSKRLKRHNSFIITKYFSVNAVTQNHTFLLASPNTINNISWSLLTIPLLSSNDYSYDNFFINKTIPSINATVNSSTVFLNITFNHPVALSAPTSNITIYKTSDKSIRQRISTAMHDFCHISSDGFIVSIKVINSTFNEYGEQYSVTMDNNFVKGNGWNEPLRGIHDGIWTVKTGMPNERRQDNKAIMGLVRLTQEASKRFLAPENNQSAYIDSLLNDIAKKVPVNRSRLSSDNRPQKLFQDQIVIPISIGVANHENERNASKIGSDLSHMIKHKNITTISSDITNDLDQSYDFRLLGRFMNSFKMLKS
;
A
#
# COMPACT_ATOMS: atom_id res chain seq x y z
N MET A 1 -5.11 -1.93 -23.52
CA MET A 1 -5.27 -2.63 -22.23
C MET A 1 -5.02 -1.63 -21.11
N ILE A 2 -5.74 -1.72 -20.00
CA ILE A 2 -5.59 -0.84 -18.83
C ILE A 2 -5.39 -1.74 -17.60
N GLN A 3 -4.47 -1.38 -16.71
CA GLN A 3 -4.24 -2.08 -15.46
C GLN A 3 -4.06 -1.07 -14.32
N LEU A 4 -4.85 -1.23 -13.24
CA LEU A 4 -4.71 -0.42 -12.03
C LEU A 4 -3.40 -0.75 -11.32
N ASN A 5 -2.84 0.25 -10.64
CA ASN A 5 -1.71 0.04 -9.75
C ASN A 5 -2.13 -0.71 -8.47
N ALA A 6 -1.19 -1.42 -7.84
CA ALA A 6 -1.41 -2.03 -6.53
C ALA A 6 -1.77 -0.96 -5.48
N ASP A 7 -1.09 0.19 -5.50
CA ASP A 7 -1.54 1.40 -4.80
C ASP A 7 -2.44 2.23 -5.72
N LYS A 8 -3.75 2.14 -5.48
CA LYS A 8 -4.77 2.85 -6.28
C LYS A 8 -4.56 4.37 -6.33
N LYS A 9 -3.86 4.97 -5.37
CA LYS A 9 -3.53 6.42 -5.37
C LYS A 9 -2.54 6.78 -6.48
N LEU A 10 -1.77 5.82 -6.96
CA LEU A 10 -0.79 6.00 -8.04
C LEU A 10 -1.41 5.87 -9.44
N GLY A 11 -2.70 5.52 -9.53
CA GLY A 11 -3.49 5.48 -10.75
C GLY A 11 -3.35 4.17 -11.54
N PHE A 12 -3.10 4.26 -12.85
CA PHE A 12 -3.09 3.09 -13.74
C PHE A 12 -2.12 3.22 -14.92
N ILE A 13 -1.78 2.08 -15.52
CA ILE A 13 -1.04 2.00 -16.79
C ILE A 13 -2.00 1.68 -17.94
N ARG A 14 -1.77 2.32 -19.08
CA ARG A 14 -2.46 2.03 -20.35
C ARG A 14 -1.46 1.59 -21.40
N PHE A 15 -1.78 0.50 -22.09
CA PHE A 15 -1.06 0.00 -23.25
C PHE A 15 -1.86 0.16 -24.53
N THR A 16 -1.17 0.59 -25.58
CA THR A 16 -1.70 0.75 -26.94
C THR A 16 -0.77 0.06 -27.93
N ARG A 17 -1.34 -0.73 -28.83
CA ARG A 17 -0.62 -1.33 -29.96
C ARG A 17 -0.59 -0.33 -31.11
N ILE A 18 0.58 -0.12 -31.69
CA ILE A 18 0.73 0.65 -32.92
C ILE A 18 1.52 -0.15 -33.95
N LYS A 19 1.25 0.12 -35.22
CA LYS A 19 2.03 -0.41 -36.33
C LYS A 19 3.04 0.67 -36.73
N LYS A 20 4.33 0.36 -36.60
CA LYS A 20 5.43 1.22 -37.06
C LYS A 20 5.90 0.75 -38.41
N TYR A 21 6.38 1.68 -39.22
CA TYR A 21 6.96 1.43 -40.54
C TYR A 21 8.40 1.97 -40.53
N ASP A 22 9.33 1.22 -41.12
CA ASP A 22 10.64 1.80 -41.47
C ASP A 22 10.53 2.56 -42.80
N GLY A 23 11.61 3.28 -43.14
CA GLY A 23 11.73 3.99 -44.42
C GLY A 23 11.74 3.08 -45.65
N ASN A 24 11.81 1.75 -45.47
CA ASN A 24 11.81 0.75 -46.53
C ASN A 24 10.44 0.07 -46.71
N GLY A 25 9.42 0.48 -45.96
CA GLY A 25 8.05 -0.05 -46.03
C GLY A 25 7.81 -1.31 -45.19
N SER A 26 8.82 -1.82 -44.48
CA SER A 26 8.66 -2.92 -43.52
C SER A 26 7.91 -2.42 -42.30
N SER A 27 6.95 -3.20 -41.81
CA SER A 27 6.14 -2.82 -40.65
C SER A 27 6.30 -3.78 -39.50
N TRP A 28 6.42 -3.27 -38.27
CA TRP A 28 6.39 -4.09 -37.05
C TRP A 28 5.36 -3.58 -36.06
N ASN A 29 4.89 -4.48 -35.21
CA ASN A 29 4.03 -4.13 -34.10
C ASN A 29 4.88 -3.61 -32.94
N SER A 30 4.52 -2.44 -32.44
CA SER A 30 5.14 -1.81 -31.28
C SER A 30 4.11 -1.62 -30.19
N TRP A 31 4.51 -1.85 -28.95
CA TRP A 31 3.68 -1.59 -27.78
C TRP A 31 4.12 -0.28 -27.14
N LEU A 32 3.17 0.64 -27.03
CA LEU A 32 3.32 1.89 -26.30
C LEU A 32 2.62 1.79 -24.96
N TRP A 33 3.19 2.42 -23.94
CA TRP A 33 2.53 2.53 -22.65
C TRP A 33 2.63 3.94 -22.08
N GLN A 34 1.67 4.27 -21.20
CA GLN A 34 1.54 5.54 -20.49
C GLN A 34 0.98 5.29 -19.08
N HIS A 35 1.41 6.09 -18.11
CA HIS A 35 0.84 6.16 -16.77
C HIS A 35 -0.10 7.34 -16.61
N TYR A 36 -1.20 7.09 -15.91
CA TYR A 36 -2.18 8.10 -15.57
C TYR A 36 -2.39 8.11 -14.06
N SER A 37 -2.36 9.29 -13.46
CA SER A 37 -2.87 9.50 -12.09
C SER A 37 -4.29 10.04 -12.16
N ILE A 38 -5.08 9.73 -11.14
CA ILE A 38 -6.45 10.23 -10.96
C ILE A 38 -6.44 11.05 -9.67
N ASP A 39 -6.87 12.30 -9.73
CA ASP A 39 -7.03 13.12 -8.52
C ASP A 39 -8.36 12.82 -7.79
N GLU A 40 -8.58 13.43 -6.63
CA GLU A 40 -9.79 13.23 -5.83
C GLU A 40 -11.09 13.68 -6.53
N TYR A 41 -10.97 14.49 -7.59
CA TYR A 41 -12.09 14.96 -8.42
C TYR A 41 -12.32 14.10 -9.67
N GLY A 42 -11.50 13.05 -9.87
CA GLY A 42 -11.58 12.18 -11.03
C GLY A 42 -10.85 12.71 -12.27
N ASN A 43 -10.07 13.79 -12.17
CA ASN A 43 -9.31 14.30 -13.30
C ASN A 43 -8.11 13.42 -13.60
N LEU A 44 -7.95 13.11 -14.88
CA LEU A 44 -6.86 12.28 -15.39
C LEU A 44 -5.66 13.13 -15.76
N THR A 45 -4.52 12.87 -15.13
CA THR A 45 -3.23 13.48 -15.50
C THR A 45 -2.31 12.40 -16.06
N ASN A 46 -1.83 12.59 -17.29
CA ASN A 46 -0.79 11.71 -17.84
C ASN A 46 0.56 12.04 -17.20
N THR A 47 1.16 11.09 -16.47
CA THR A 47 2.39 11.33 -15.71
C THR A 47 3.65 10.95 -16.48
N THR A 48 3.53 10.29 -17.64
CA THR A 48 4.66 9.86 -18.45
C THR A 48 4.49 10.25 -19.91
N ASN A 49 5.59 10.59 -20.59
CA ASN A 49 5.57 10.67 -22.04
C ASN A 49 5.26 9.29 -22.65
N LEU A 50 4.78 9.27 -23.89
CA LEU A 50 4.46 8.04 -24.63
C LEU A 50 5.75 7.22 -24.82
N ILE A 51 5.88 6.12 -24.09
CA ILE A 51 7.10 5.30 -24.11
C ILE A 51 6.87 4.08 -24.98
N ASN A 52 7.77 3.90 -25.94
CA ASN A 52 7.83 2.67 -26.71
C ASN A 52 8.55 1.60 -25.90
N LEU A 53 8.08 0.35 -25.97
CA LEU A 53 8.85 -0.82 -25.55
C LEU A 53 9.73 -1.27 -26.73
N PRO A 54 10.96 -0.75 -26.90
CA PRO A 54 11.67 -0.81 -28.16
C PRO A 54 12.55 -2.06 -28.31
N LYS A 55 12.58 -3.00 -27.37
CA LYS A 55 13.54 -4.13 -27.42
C LYS A 55 12.96 -5.51 -27.66
N ILE A 56 11.69 -5.75 -27.35
CA ILE A 56 11.11 -7.08 -27.51
C ILE A 56 11.13 -7.51 -29.00
N SER A 57 10.93 -6.57 -29.93
CA SER A 57 10.92 -6.86 -31.38
C SER A 57 12.29 -6.76 -32.07
N TYR A 58 13.29 -6.13 -31.45
CA TYR A 58 14.60 -5.89 -32.08
C TYR A 58 15.68 -6.90 -31.64
N GLU A 59 15.60 -7.43 -30.41
CA GLU A 59 16.57 -8.43 -29.92
C GLU A 59 16.35 -9.81 -30.56
N ASP A 60 15.12 -10.12 -31.01
CA ASP A 60 14.77 -11.39 -31.65
C ASP A 60 13.92 -11.15 -32.91
N SER A 61 14.53 -10.76 -34.03
CA SER A 61 13.83 -10.47 -35.30
C SER A 61 12.98 -11.64 -35.83
N ASN A 62 13.26 -12.87 -35.36
CA ASN A 62 12.55 -14.10 -35.73
C ASN A 62 11.41 -14.47 -34.76
N MET A 63 11.08 -13.62 -33.78
CA MET A 63 10.03 -13.88 -32.80
C MET A 63 8.86 -12.90 -32.92
N ASN A 64 7.64 -13.45 -32.91
CA ASN A 64 6.41 -12.67 -32.84
C ASN A 64 5.93 -12.60 -31.40
N TYR A 65 5.67 -11.39 -30.90
CA TYR A 65 5.22 -11.15 -29.53
C TYR A 65 3.80 -10.57 -29.49
N SER A 66 2.95 -11.12 -28.62
CA SER A 66 1.60 -10.63 -28.36
C SER A 66 1.39 -10.40 -26.87
N LEU A 67 0.98 -9.19 -26.49
CA LEU A 67 0.63 -8.88 -25.09
C LEU A 67 -0.60 -9.71 -24.68
N ILE A 68 -0.47 -10.44 -23.58
CA ILE A 68 -1.52 -11.29 -23.02
C ILE A 68 -2.22 -10.59 -21.87
N THR A 69 -1.45 -10.11 -20.90
CA THR A 69 -1.99 -9.43 -19.70
C THR A 69 -0.94 -8.50 -19.10
N ILE A 70 -1.39 -7.64 -18.19
CA ILE A 70 -0.54 -6.77 -17.37
C ILE A 70 -0.97 -6.97 -15.92
N VAL A 71 -0.01 -7.18 -15.03
CA VAL A 71 -0.27 -7.37 -13.59
C VAL A 71 0.46 -6.27 -12.83
N SER A 72 -0.15 -5.72 -11.78
CA SER A 72 0.55 -4.82 -10.86
C SER A 72 1.57 -5.58 -10.01
N THR A 73 2.59 -4.88 -9.52
CA THR A 73 3.54 -5.43 -8.55
C THR A 73 3.38 -4.72 -7.21
N VAL A 74 3.75 -5.41 -6.12
CA VAL A 74 3.74 -4.86 -4.75
C VAL A 74 4.59 -3.59 -4.65
N GLU A 75 5.66 -3.46 -5.44
CA GLU A 75 6.49 -2.24 -5.51
C GLU A 75 5.89 -1.13 -6.38
N ASN A 76 4.57 -1.17 -6.58
CA ASN A 76 3.81 -0.22 -7.38
C ASN A 76 4.20 -0.20 -8.86
N GLY A 77 4.94 -1.19 -9.34
CA GLY A 77 5.26 -1.37 -10.76
C GLY A 77 4.20 -2.18 -11.49
N TYR A 78 4.56 -2.64 -12.68
CA TYR A 78 3.77 -3.54 -13.50
C TYR A 78 4.64 -4.62 -14.13
N LEU A 79 4.04 -5.76 -14.44
CA LEU A 79 4.63 -6.83 -15.22
C LEU A 79 3.77 -7.02 -16.47
N ALA A 80 4.32 -6.67 -17.64
CA ALA A 80 3.65 -6.88 -18.92
C ALA A 80 4.03 -8.26 -19.47
N ILE A 81 3.04 -9.14 -19.67
CA ILE A 81 3.25 -10.54 -20.03
C ILE A 81 2.90 -10.75 -21.49
N PHE A 82 3.85 -11.30 -22.24
CA PHE A 82 3.76 -11.54 -23.67
C PHE A 82 3.86 -13.04 -23.95
N ASN A 83 3.03 -13.50 -24.88
CA ASN A 83 3.27 -14.75 -25.58
C ASN A 83 4.22 -14.48 -26.74
N TYR A 84 5.18 -15.37 -26.95
CA TYR A 84 6.07 -15.33 -28.09
C TYR A 84 6.09 -16.65 -28.85
N THR A 85 6.21 -16.54 -30.18
CA THR A 85 6.35 -17.70 -31.08
C THR A 85 7.58 -17.53 -31.95
N LYS A 86 8.38 -18.58 -32.08
CA LYS A 86 9.59 -18.62 -32.91
C LYS A 86 9.29 -19.15 -34.31
N SER A 87 10.04 -18.68 -35.32
CA SER A 87 9.95 -19.20 -36.69
C SER A 87 10.49 -20.64 -36.81
N HIS A 88 10.11 -21.33 -37.89
CA HIS A 88 10.16 -22.81 -38.06
C HIS A 88 11.55 -23.48 -38.04
N SER A 89 12.66 -22.74 -37.88
CA SER A 89 14.01 -23.25 -38.14
C SER A 89 14.81 -23.73 -36.91
N ASP A 90 14.27 -23.72 -35.70
CA ASP A 90 15.02 -24.05 -34.47
C ASP A 90 14.53 -25.30 -33.72
N ILE A 91 15.48 -25.99 -33.07
CA ILE A 91 15.33 -27.26 -32.30
C ILE A 91 14.84 -26.99 -30.84
N THR A 92 14.56 -25.73 -30.48
CA THR A 92 14.20 -25.28 -29.11
C THR A 92 12.70 -25.01 -28.98
N PRO A 93 12.12 -24.96 -27.75
CA PRO A 93 10.69 -24.74 -27.55
C PRO A 93 10.18 -23.53 -28.34
N ARG A 94 9.15 -23.78 -29.15
CA ARG A 94 8.68 -22.91 -30.24
C ARG A 94 7.77 -21.79 -29.75
N ILE A 95 7.19 -21.95 -28.57
CA ILE A 95 6.23 -21.03 -27.98
C ILE A 95 6.60 -20.83 -26.52
N GLY A 96 6.44 -19.62 -26.01
CA GLY A 96 6.71 -19.33 -24.61
C GLY A 96 6.06 -18.06 -24.12
N LEU A 97 6.22 -17.81 -22.84
CA LEU A 97 5.79 -16.60 -22.17
C LEU A 97 7.01 -15.85 -21.67
N CYS A 98 7.01 -14.53 -21.84
CA CYS A 98 7.98 -13.66 -21.23
C CYS A 98 7.31 -12.46 -20.57
N ALA A 99 7.95 -11.94 -19.54
CA ALA A 99 7.55 -10.75 -18.81
C ALA A 99 8.51 -9.61 -19.11
N VAL A 100 7.98 -8.39 -19.16
CA VAL A 100 8.76 -7.16 -19.11
C VAL A 100 8.31 -6.33 -17.91
N PRO A 101 9.17 -6.15 -16.91
CA PRO A 101 8.87 -5.33 -15.74
C PRO A 101 8.96 -3.84 -16.09
N ILE A 102 7.97 -3.09 -15.62
CA ILE A 102 7.83 -1.64 -15.81
C ILE A 102 7.73 -1.02 -14.43
N SER A 103 8.76 -0.27 -14.03
CA SER A 103 8.75 0.43 -12.75
C SER A 103 7.84 1.65 -12.79
N TYR A 104 7.21 1.97 -11.66
CA TYR A 104 6.42 3.18 -11.53
C TYR A 104 7.23 4.43 -11.87
N ASN A 105 6.64 5.31 -12.67
CA ASN A 105 7.19 6.62 -13.05
C ASN A 105 8.65 6.61 -13.56
N LYS A 106 9.16 5.46 -14.05
CA LYS A 106 10.47 5.37 -14.68
C LYS A 106 10.29 5.09 -16.17
N THR A 107 11.06 5.80 -16.98
CA THR A 107 11.05 5.63 -18.45
C THR A 107 11.86 4.42 -18.91
N LYS A 108 12.59 3.77 -17.99
CA LYS A 108 13.39 2.56 -18.24
C LYS A 108 12.62 1.34 -17.75
N TYR A 109 12.57 0.31 -18.58
CA TYR A 109 12.12 -1.04 -18.23
C TYR A 109 13.34 -1.94 -18.00
N ASN A 110 13.19 -3.00 -17.19
CA ASN A 110 14.29 -3.95 -16.98
C ASN A 110 14.28 -5.05 -18.05
N GLN A 111 15.29 -5.91 -18.00
CA GLN A 111 15.50 -6.99 -18.96
C GLN A 111 14.30 -7.95 -19.01
N LYS A 112 14.06 -8.52 -20.20
CA LYS A 112 13.04 -9.55 -20.46
C LYS A 112 13.27 -10.76 -19.56
N ILE A 113 12.20 -11.24 -18.93
CA ILE A 113 12.20 -12.44 -18.09
C ILE A 113 11.47 -13.55 -18.83
N ILE A 114 12.08 -14.72 -19.02
CA ILE A 114 11.37 -15.88 -19.57
C ILE A 114 10.55 -16.50 -18.43
N ILE A 115 9.24 -16.59 -18.62
CA ILE A 115 8.29 -17.14 -17.63
C ILE A 115 8.08 -18.63 -17.88
N TYR A 116 7.89 -18.99 -19.15
CA TYR A 116 7.48 -20.34 -19.52
C TYR A 116 7.90 -20.68 -20.95
N GLN A 117 8.20 -21.94 -21.20
CA GLN A 117 8.51 -22.43 -22.54
C GLN A 117 7.85 -23.79 -22.73
N ALA A 118 7.22 -23.98 -23.89
CA ALA A 118 6.57 -25.23 -24.24
C ALA A 118 6.79 -25.57 -25.71
N GLU A 119 6.69 -26.87 -26.01
CA GLU A 119 6.63 -27.38 -27.37
C GLU A 119 5.20 -27.35 -27.92
N GLN A 120 4.22 -27.53 -27.03
CA GLN A 120 2.80 -27.48 -27.35
C GLN A 120 2.25 -26.04 -27.29
N PRO A 121 1.20 -25.73 -28.07
CA PRO A 121 0.51 -24.45 -27.97
C PRO A 121 -0.04 -24.17 -26.57
N ILE A 122 0.12 -22.92 -26.14
CA ILE A 122 -0.49 -22.41 -24.91
C ILE A 122 -1.95 -22.08 -25.20
N ASN A 123 -2.88 -22.74 -24.50
CA ASN A 123 -4.31 -22.53 -24.68
C ASN A 123 -4.80 -21.26 -23.98
N SER A 124 -4.30 -21.00 -22.77
CA SER A 124 -4.69 -19.84 -21.97
C SER A 124 -3.61 -19.51 -20.93
N VAL A 125 -3.59 -18.25 -20.53
CA VAL A 125 -2.74 -17.73 -19.46
C VAL A 125 -3.59 -16.79 -18.62
N SER A 126 -3.56 -17.00 -17.30
CA SER A 126 -4.15 -16.09 -16.33
C SER A 126 -3.10 -15.75 -15.30
N CYS A 127 -2.94 -14.48 -14.96
CA CYS A 127 -1.95 -14.05 -13.97
C CYS A 127 -2.57 -13.04 -13.01
N ASP A 128 -2.33 -13.25 -11.73
CA ASP A 128 -2.84 -12.42 -10.65
C ASP A 128 -1.73 -12.09 -9.65
N GLU A 129 -1.82 -10.90 -9.05
CA GLU A 129 -0.94 -10.44 -7.97
C GLU A 129 -1.41 -11.02 -6.62
N THR A 130 -0.46 -11.41 -5.76
CA THR A 130 -0.67 -11.75 -4.35
C THR A 130 0.11 -10.77 -3.47
N ASP A 131 0.05 -10.92 -2.15
CA ASP A 131 0.70 -9.98 -1.23
C ASP A 131 2.25 -9.98 -1.25
N SER A 132 2.88 -10.84 -2.06
CA SER A 132 4.34 -10.81 -2.28
C SER A 132 4.77 -11.27 -3.68
N PHE A 133 3.96 -12.08 -4.36
CA PHE A 133 4.33 -12.72 -5.63
C PHE A 133 3.29 -12.49 -6.70
N ILE A 134 3.67 -12.68 -7.95
CA ILE A 134 2.73 -12.87 -9.05
C ILE A 134 2.66 -14.36 -9.31
N TYR A 135 1.46 -14.92 -9.50
CA TYR A 135 1.36 -16.24 -10.09
C TYR A 135 0.66 -16.19 -11.42
N CYS A 136 1.15 -17.00 -12.34
CA CYS A 136 0.54 -17.27 -13.62
C CYS A 136 0.11 -18.72 -13.67
N ILE A 137 -1.11 -18.96 -14.13
CA ILE A 137 -1.61 -20.28 -14.51
C ILE A 137 -1.55 -20.38 -16.02
N VAL A 138 -0.74 -21.31 -16.52
CA VAL A 138 -0.59 -21.59 -17.94
C VAL A 138 -1.27 -22.92 -18.23
N SER A 139 -2.17 -22.94 -19.21
CA SER A 139 -2.84 -24.17 -19.61
C SER A 139 -2.31 -24.67 -20.95
N THR A 140 -1.89 -25.92 -21.01
CA THR A 140 -1.45 -26.60 -22.24
C THR A 140 -2.27 -27.86 -22.45
N HIS A 141 -2.54 -28.20 -23.72
CA HIS A 141 -3.13 -29.49 -24.04
C HIS A 141 -2.09 -30.57 -23.86
N PHE A 142 -2.46 -31.65 -23.18
CA PHE A 142 -1.58 -32.79 -22.96
C PHE A 142 -2.30 -34.07 -23.34
N ASN A 143 -1.63 -34.86 -24.18
CA ASN A 143 -2.13 -36.14 -24.65
C ASN A 143 -1.00 -37.17 -24.54
N ASN A 144 -1.18 -38.16 -23.67
CA ASN A 144 -0.35 -39.35 -23.59
C ASN A 144 -1.24 -40.60 -23.49
N GLU A 145 -0.64 -41.79 -23.42
CA GLU A 145 -1.39 -43.07 -23.35
C GLU A 145 -2.34 -43.17 -22.15
N THR A 146 -2.13 -42.39 -21.09
CA THR A 146 -2.86 -42.47 -19.81
C THR A 146 -3.81 -41.30 -19.54
N PHE A 147 -3.65 -40.17 -20.24
CA PHE A 147 -4.37 -38.93 -19.99
C PHE A 147 -4.48 -38.11 -21.27
N ASN A 148 -5.71 -37.73 -21.59
CA ASN A 148 -6.04 -36.81 -22.67
C ASN A 148 -6.86 -35.67 -22.07
N GLY A 149 -6.22 -34.53 -21.83
CA GLY A 149 -6.85 -33.41 -21.13
C GLY A 149 -6.03 -32.13 -21.16
N THR A 150 -6.21 -31.30 -20.15
CA THR A 150 -5.50 -30.04 -19.98
C THR A 150 -4.63 -30.10 -18.74
N ILE A 151 -3.36 -29.70 -18.87
CA ILE A 151 -2.48 -29.45 -17.73
C ILE A 151 -2.50 -27.96 -17.44
N TYR A 152 -2.70 -27.62 -16.17
CA TYR A 152 -2.57 -26.27 -15.66
C TYR A 152 -1.30 -26.19 -14.81
N GLU A 153 -0.34 -25.39 -15.27
CA GLU A 153 0.93 -25.20 -14.58
C GLU A 153 0.90 -23.87 -13.80
N LYS A 154 1.14 -23.97 -12.49
CA LYS A 154 1.23 -22.82 -11.59
C LYS A 154 2.66 -22.32 -11.52
N ILE A 155 2.89 -21.18 -12.16
CA ILE A 155 4.18 -20.49 -12.22
C ILE A 155 4.18 -19.35 -11.23
N LYS A 156 5.15 -19.34 -10.32
CA LYS A 156 5.42 -18.28 -9.35
C LYS A 156 6.48 -17.36 -9.92
N ILE A 157 6.19 -16.07 -9.96
CA ILE A 157 7.09 -15.01 -10.44
C ILE A 157 7.33 -14.06 -9.28
N TYR A 158 8.60 -13.82 -8.97
CA TYR A 158 9.02 -12.87 -7.97
C TYR A 158 9.06 -11.48 -8.59
N PRO A 159 8.69 -10.41 -7.86
CA PRO A 159 8.88 -9.04 -8.32
C PRO A 159 10.30 -8.74 -8.81
N SER A 160 11.33 -9.36 -8.19
CA SER A 160 12.72 -9.30 -8.65
C SER A 160 12.98 -9.93 -10.03
N GLY A 161 12.07 -10.76 -10.52
CA GLY A 161 12.12 -11.43 -11.82
C GLY A 161 12.49 -12.91 -11.79
N ASN A 162 12.72 -13.50 -10.61
CA ASN A 162 12.92 -14.95 -10.51
C ASN A 162 11.62 -15.72 -10.80
N VAL A 163 11.73 -16.82 -11.54
CA VAL A 163 10.58 -17.63 -11.97
C VAL A 163 10.74 -19.07 -11.50
N PHE A 164 9.67 -19.62 -10.94
CA PHE A 164 9.62 -21.00 -10.45
C PHE A 164 8.31 -21.67 -10.88
N SER A 165 8.39 -22.86 -11.46
CA SER A 165 7.21 -23.72 -11.56
C SER A 165 6.98 -24.42 -10.21
N THR A 166 5.73 -24.44 -9.75
CA THR A 166 5.42 -24.90 -8.38
C THR A 166 4.47 -26.10 -8.33
N HIS A 167 3.57 -26.24 -9.32
CA HIS A 167 2.62 -27.33 -9.34
C HIS A 167 1.96 -27.53 -10.69
N GLU A 168 1.68 -28.79 -11.02
CA GLU A 168 0.85 -29.20 -12.15
C GLU A 168 -0.50 -29.71 -11.65
N ILE A 169 -1.56 -29.23 -12.28
CA ILE A 169 -2.94 -29.62 -11.99
C ILE A 169 -3.51 -30.26 -13.25
N TYR A 170 -4.04 -31.47 -13.11
CA TYR A 170 -4.58 -32.26 -14.23
C TYR A 170 -6.11 -32.12 -14.25
N SER A 171 -6.65 -31.80 -15.42
CA SER A 171 -8.08 -31.65 -15.64
C SER A 171 -8.52 -32.35 -16.92
N ASP A 172 -9.55 -33.19 -16.80
CA ASP A 172 -10.24 -33.79 -17.96
C ASP A 172 -11.08 -32.73 -18.71
N GLN A 173 -11.40 -31.62 -18.04
CA GLN A 173 -12.12 -30.50 -18.66
C GLN A 173 -11.19 -29.58 -19.46
N ARG A 174 -11.71 -29.09 -20.58
CA ARG A 174 -11.02 -28.19 -21.50
C ARG A 174 -11.44 -26.75 -21.25
N ASN A 175 -10.51 -25.82 -21.45
CA ASN A 175 -10.76 -24.38 -21.48
C ASN A 175 -11.29 -23.75 -20.17
N LEU A 176 -10.96 -24.33 -19.00
CA LEU A 176 -11.25 -23.67 -17.74
C LEU A 176 -10.49 -22.34 -17.63
N ARG A 177 -11.18 -21.30 -17.19
CA ARG A 177 -10.58 -20.01 -16.85
C ARG A 177 -10.09 -20.08 -15.42
N ALA A 178 -8.83 -19.72 -15.19
CA ALA A 178 -8.23 -19.74 -13.85
C ALA A 178 -8.18 -18.34 -13.25
N LYS A 179 -8.42 -18.25 -11.94
CA LYS A 179 -8.20 -17.07 -11.11
C LYS A 179 -7.57 -17.49 -9.80
N MET A 180 -6.89 -16.56 -9.15
CA MET A 180 -6.25 -16.82 -7.87
C MET A 180 -6.79 -15.91 -6.78
N THR A 181 -6.89 -16.47 -5.58
CA THR A 181 -7.16 -15.71 -4.36
C THR A 181 -5.88 -15.04 -3.85
N SER A 182 -6.00 -14.05 -2.96
CA SER A 182 -4.85 -13.45 -2.27
C SER A 182 -4.01 -14.48 -1.50
N PHE A 183 -4.61 -15.61 -1.12
CA PHE A 183 -3.99 -16.69 -0.35
C PHE A 183 -3.33 -17.75 -1.26
N GLY A 184 -3.43 -17.60 -2.58
CA GLY A 184 -2.81 -18.52 -3.53
C GLY A 184 -3.62 -19.77 -3.87
N ASP A 185 -4.85 -19.89 -3.34
CA ASP A 185 -5.83 -20.87 -3.82
C ASP A 185 -6.29 -20.52 -5.23
N LEU A 186 -6.61 -21.55 -6.00
CA LEU A 186 -7.03 -21.40 -7.39
C LEU A 186 -8.51 -21.69 -7.54
N ILE A 187 -9.15 -20.85 -8.33
CA ILE A 187 -10.54 -20.97 -8.74
C ILE A 187 -10.52 -21.18 -10.23
N PHE A 188 -11.22 -22.21 -10.68
CA PHE A 188 -11.44 -22.46 -12.09
C PHE A 188 -12.91 -22.32 -12.39
N ASP A 189 -13.25 -21.73 -13.53
CA ASP A 189 -14.63 -21.60 -13.96
C ASP A 189 -14.82 -21.94 -15.43
N ASP A 190 -16.00 -22.50 -15.73
CA ASP A 190 -16.45 -22.76 -17.09
C ASP A 190 -17.93 -22.42 -17.28
N ILE A 191 -18.34 -22.46 -18.54
CA ILE A 191 -19.73 -22.34 -18.94
C ILE A 191 -20.05 -23.51 -19.85
N GLU A 192 -21.07 -24.27 -19.50
CA GLU A 192 -21.54 -25.42 -20.27
C GLU A 192 -23.00 -25.20 -20.68
N TYR A 193 -23.31 -25.43 -21.96
CA TYR A 193 -24.70 -25.49 -22.42
C TYR A 193 -25.17 -26.93 -22.45
N ASN A 194 -26.19 -27.23 -21.67
CA ASN A 194 -26.79 -28.54 -21.64
C ASN A 194 -27.94 -28.61 -22.65
N THR A 195 -27.78 -29.47 -23.65
CA THR A 195 -28.74 -29.64 -24.75
C THR A 195 -30.00 -30.41 -24.33
N VAL A 196 -29.99 -31.09 -23.18
CA VAL A 196 -31.12 -31.88 -22.69
C VAL A 196 -32.19 -31.00 -22.05
N ASP A 197 -31.77 -30.01 -21.27
CA ASP A 197 -32.69 -29.09 -20.57
C ASP A 197 -32.68 -27.67 -21.14
N ASN A 198 -31.90 -27.42 -22.20
CA ASN A 198 -31.69 -26.13 -22.83
C ASN A 198 -31.22 -25.03 -21.86
N LYS A 199 -30.50 -25.39 -20.80
CA LYS A 199 -29.96 -24.44 -19.80
C LYS A 199 -28.46 -24.25 -19.95
N ILE A 200 -28.00 -23.08 -19.52
CA ILE A 200 -26.58 -22.76 -19.40
C ILE A 200 -26.19 -22.91 -17.94
N TYR A 201 -25.14 -23.69 -17.69
CA TYR A 201 -24.55 -23.93 -16.38
C TYR A 201 -23.23 -23.18 -16.25
N TYR A 202 -23.03 -22.56 -15.10
CA TYR A 202 -21.79 -21.94 -14.69
C TYR A 202 -21.17 -22.78 -13.59
N HIS A 203 -20.07 -23.47 -13.89
CA HIS A 203 -19.38 -24.28 -12.89
C HIS A 203 -18.22 -23.54 -12.27
N ILE A 204 -18.05 -23.73 -10.97
CA ILE A 204 -16.91 -23.26 -10.21
C ILE A 204 -16.21 -24.47 -9.62
N TYR A 205 -14.91 -24.57 -9.85
CA TYR A 205 -14.02 -25.54 -9.25
C TYR A 205 -13.05 -24.80 -8.33
N TYR A 206 -12.75 -25.42 -7.19
CA TYR A 206 -11.86 -24.84 -6.21
C TYR A 206 -10.71 -25.80 -5.95
N TYR A 207 -9.49 -25.26 -5.94
CA TYR A 207 -8.27 -25.98 -5.68
C TYR A 207 -7.50 -25.29 -4.54
N ASN A 208 -7.46 -25.96 -3.40
CA ASN A 208 -6.70 -25.50 -2.23
C ASN A 208 -5.22 -25.77 -2.44
N ALA A 209 -4.40 -24.73 -2.43
CA ALA A 209 -2.97 -24.85 -2.72
C ALA A 209 -2.13 -25.39 -1.54
N PHE A 210 -2.65 -25.37 -0.32
CA PHE A 210 -1.94 -25.75 0.90
C PHE A 210 -2.16 -27.19 1.34
N VAL A 211 -3.28 -27.79 0.94
CA VAL A 211 -3.60 -29.20 1.22
C VAL A 211 -3.86 -29.93 -0.09
N PRO A 212 -2.81 -30.26 -0.87
CA PRO A 212 -2.95 -30.98 -2.14
C PRO A 212 -3.23 -32.47 -1.85
N ARG A 213 -4.41 -32.77 -1.30
CA ARG A 213 -4.88 -34.16 -1.12
C ARG A 213 -5.17 -34.85 -2.46
N SER A 214 -5.25 -34.10 -3.56
CA SER A 214 -5.48 -34.61 -4.92
C SER A 214 -5.01 -33.60 -5.96
N LYS A 215 -4.30 -34.04 -7.01
CA LYS A 215 -3.92 -33.22 -8.18
C LYS A 215 -5.09 -32.93 -9.15
N ARG A 216 -6.29 -33.43 -8.85
CA ARG A 216 -7.51 -33.24 -9.65
C ARG A 216 -8.39 -32.16 -9.06
N LEU A 217 -9.00 -31.38 -9.95
CA LEU A 217 -9.99 -30.35 -9.62
C LEU A 217 -11.27 -30.98 -9.05
N LYS A 218 -11.83 -30.35 -8.03
CA LYS A 218 -13.14 -30.71 -7.48
C LYS A 218 -14.13 -29.60 -7.77
N ARG A 219 -15.30 -29.98 -8.30
CA ARG A 219 -16.41 -29.05 -8.52
C ARG A 219 -16.90 -28.55 -7.16
N HIS A 220 -16.90 -27.24 -6.98
CA HIS A 220 -17.36 -26.57 -5.77
C HIS A 220 -18.84 -26.23 -5.89
N ASN A 221 -19.24 -25.50 -6.93
CA ASN A 221 -20.62 -25.08 -7.16
C ASN A 221 -21.00 -25.14 -8.65
N SER A 222 -22.31 -25.18 -8.92
CA SER A 222 -22.90 -25.06 -10.26
C SER A 222 -24.13 -24.18 -10.18
N PHE A 223 -24.25 -23.21 -11.09
CA PHE A 223 -25.38 -22.28 -11.15
C PHE A 223 -26.00 -22.27 -12.52
N ILE A 224 -27.32 -22.14 -12.60
CA ILE A 224 -28.01 -21.91 -13.87
C ILE A 224 -27.93 -20.41 -14.17
N ILE A 225 -27.48 -20.07 -15.39
CA ILE A 225 -27.48 -18.70 -15.92
C ILE A 225 -28.32 -18.66 -17.20
N THR A 226 -28.91 -17.51 -17.51
CA THR A 226 -29.80 -17.38 -18.68
C THR A 226 -29.06 -16.99 -19.96
N LYS A 227 -27.83 -16.47 -19.85
CA LYS A 227 -27.02 -15.99 -20.97
C LYS A 227 -25.52 -16.18 -20.73
N TYR A 228 -24.74 -16.21 -21.81
CA TYR A 228 -23.27 -16.14 -21.83
C TYR A 228 -22.72 -14.77 -21.41
N PHE A 229 -23.17 -14.25 -20.26
CA PHE A 229 -22.63 -13.05 -19.65
C PHE A 229 -22.06 -13.44 -18.30
N SER A 230 -20.78 -13.81 -18.27
CA SER A 230 -20.10 -14.23 -17.05
C SER A 230 -18.93 -13.27 -16.76
N VAL A 231 -19.25 -12.10 -16.25
CA VAL A 231 -18.24 -11.23 -15.64
C VAL A 231 -18.09 -11.69 -14.21
N ASN A 232 -16.87 -12.03 -13.81
CA ASN A 232 -16.59 -12.49 -12.46
C ASN A 232 -15.33 -11.83 -11.89
N ALA A 233 -15.24 -11.78 -10.57
CA ALA A 233 -14.09 -11.28 -9.83
C ALA A 233 -13.88 -12.09 -8.55
N VAL A 234 -12.64 -12.15 -8.08
CA VAL A 234 -12.30 -12.68 -6.77
C VAL A 234 -11.90 -11.51 -5.91
N THR A 235 -12.55 -11.35 -4.77
CA THR A 235 -12.21 -10.30 -3.82
C THR A 235 -11.15 -10.78 -2.84
N GLN A 236 -10.50 -9.84 -2.15
CA GLN A 236 -9.49 -10.14 -1.14
C GLN A 236 -10.08 -10.85 0.10
N ASN A 237 -11.36 -10.64 0.40
CA ASN A 237 -12.10 -11.30 1.48
C ASN A 237 -12.67 -12.68 1.09
N HIS A 238 -12.00 -13.42 0.20
CA HIS A 238 -12.39 -14.79 -0.18
C HIS A 238 -13.80 -14.90 -0.74
N THR A 239 -14.28 -13.90 -1.48
CA THR A 239 -15.59 -13.95 -2.11
C THR A 239 -15.45 -13.99 -3.62
N PHE A 240 -16.10 -14.96 -4.25
CA PHE A 240 -16.27 -14.98 -5.69
C PHE A 240 -17.52 -14.19 -6.07
N LEU A 241 -17.33 -13.14 -6.85
CA LEU A 241 -18.39 -12.32 -7.39
C LEU A 241 -18.71 -12.80 -8.80
N LEU A 242 -19.98 -13.13 -9.05
CA LEU A 242 -20.47 -13.50 -10.37
C LEU A 242 -21.62 -12.58 -10.76
N ALA A 243 -21.42 -11.79 -11.80
CA ALA A 243 -22.52 -11.08 -12.44
C ALA A 243 -23.32 -12.09 -13.27
N SER A 244 -24.58 -12.30 -12.90
CA SER A 244 -25.50 -13.19 -13.60
C SER A 244 -26.70 -12.41 -14.12
N PRO A 245 -27.01 -12.46 -15.43
CA PRO A 245 -28.24 -11.91 -15.97
C PRO A 245 -29.41 -12.85 -15.67
N ASN A 246 -29.78 -13.08 -14.42
CA ASN A 246 -30.96 -13.91 -14.08
C ASN A 246 -32.28 -13.17 -14.35
N THR A 247 -32.41 -12.49 -15.49
CA THR A 247 -33.61 -11.72 -15.84
C THR A 247 -33.98 -11.86 -17.32
N ILE A 248 -35.28 -11.76 -17.57
CA ILE A 248 -35.92 -11.97 -18.89
C ILE A 248 -35.63 -10.81 -19.86
N ASN A 249 -35.26 -9.63 -19.34
CA ASN A 249 -35.32 -8.36 -20.09
C ASN A 249 -33.98 -7.88 -20.67
N ASN A 250 -32.90 -8.68 -20.65
CA ASN A 250 -31.56 -8.35 -21.18
C ASN A 250 -30.87 -7.10 -20.61
N ILE A 251 -31.51 -6.36 -19.71
CA ILE A 251 -31.06 -5.06 -19.21
C ILE A 251 -30.77 -5.14 -17.70
N SER A 252 -31.41 -6.06 -16.97
CA SER A 252 -31.10 -6.32 -15.56
C SER A 252 -30.15 -7.50 -15.36
N TRP A 253 -29.26 -7.32 -14.38
CA TRP A 253 -28.33 -8.33 -13.91
C TRP A 253 -28.36 -8.38 -12.39
N SER A 254 -27.93 -9.50 -11.84
CA SER A 254 -27.80 -9.76 -10.41
C SER A 254 -26.34 -10.03 -10.08
N LEU A 255 -25.89 -9.64 -8.89
CA LEU A 255 -24.58 -9.98 -8.38
C LEU A 255 -24.72 -11.14 -7.41
N LEU A 256 -24.17 -12.30 -7.76
CA LEU A 256 -24.06 -13.44 -6.86
C LEU A 256 -22.75 -13.31 -6.07
N THR A 257 -22.85 -13.35 -4.76
CA THR A 257 -21.72 -13.36 -3.83
C THR A 257 -21.56 -14.76 -3.27
N ILE A 258 -20.47 -15.42 -3.63
CA ILE A 258 -20.21 -16.81 -3.26
C ILE A 258 -19.02 -16.83 -2.31
N PRO A 259 -19.21 -17.13 -1.02
CA PRO A 259 -18.11 -17.25 -0.09
C PRO A 259 -17.27 -18.47 -0.48
N LEU A 260 -15.95 -18.27 -0.59
CA LEU A 260 -14.99 -19.35 -0.78
C LEU A 260 -14.61 -19.90 0.60
N LEU A 261 -14.14 -21.15 0.64
CA LEU A 261 -13.72 -21.78 1.89
C LEU A 261 -12.63 -20.93 2.57
N SER A 262 -12.86 -20.58 3.83
CA SER A 262 -12.03 -19.66 4.60
C SER A 262 -10.62 -20.24 4.77
N SER A 263 -9.65 -19.66 4.09
CA SER A 263 -8.27 -19.57 4.58
C SER A 263 -8.22 -18.47 5.67
N ASN A 264 -7.15 -18.43 6.45
CA ASN A 264 -7.00 -17.57 7.63
C ASN A 264 -7.03 -16.05 7.29
N ASP A 265 -8.21 -15.48 7.03
CA ASP A 265 -8.37 -14.04 6.79
C ASP A 265 -8.40 -13.28 8.13
N TYR A 266 -7.28 -12.66 8.46
CA TYR A 266 -7.10 -11.86 9.67
C TYR A 266 -7.58 -10.40 9.51
N SER A 267 -8.28 -10.06 8.42
CA SER A 267 -8.88 -8.74 8.17
C SER A 267 -7.88 -7.58 7.95
N TYR A 268 -6.61 -7.86 7.67
CA TYR A 268 -5.57 -6.86 7.40
C TYR A 268 -5.36 -6.54 5.92
N ASP A 269 -6.13 -7.18 5.03
CA ASP A 269 -5.91 -7.17 3.58
C ASP A 269 -4.46 -7.56 3.19
N ASN A 270 -3.89 -8.47 3.99
CA ASN A 270 -2.54 -8.97 3.85
C ASN A 270 -2.41 -10.34 4.54
N PHE A 271 -2.26 -11.41 3.77
CA PHE A 271 -2.23 -12.79 4.28
C PHE A 271 -1.00 -13.09 5.15
N PHE A 272 0.06 -12.30 5.01
CA PHE A 272 1.26 -12.47 5.83
C PHE A 272 1.09 -11.90 7.23
N ILE A 273 0.09 -11.05 7.48
CA ILE A 273 -0.16 -10.44 8.79
C ILE A 273 -1.14 -11.31 9.57
N ASN A 274 -0.68 -11.79 10.72
CA ASN A 274 -1.48 -12.57 11.65
C ASN A 274 -2.35 -11.67 12.54
N LYS A 275 -1.71 -10.70 13.18
CA LYS A 275 -2.36 -9.80 14.13
C LYS A 275 -1.54 -8.55 14.36
N THR A 276 -2.20 -7.55 14.92
CA THR A 276 -1.58 -6.32 15.40
C THR A 276 -1.89 -6.08 16.87
N ILE A 277 -0.99 -5.37 17.55
CA ILE A 277 -1.20 -4.85 18.89
C ILE A 277 -0.87 -3.36 18.84
N PRO A 278 -1.82 -2.45 19.10
CA PRO A 278 -3.23 -2.71 19.36
C PRO A 278 -3.95 -3.34 18.15
N SER A 279 -4.97 -4.17 18.41
CA SER A 279 -5.77 -4.79 17.35
C SER A 279 -6.62 -3.75 16.60
N ILE A 280 -7.21 -4.13 15.47
CA ILE A 280 -8.20 -3.30 14.77
C ILE A 280 -9.33 -2.91 15.74
N ASN A 281 -9.75 -1.65 15.69
CA ASN A 281 -10.76 -1.02 16.55
C ASN A 281 -10.44 -0.99 18.06
N ALA A 282 -9.21 -1.31 18.45
CA ALA A 282 -8.79 -1.23 19.85
C ALA A 282 -8.80 0.21 20.37
N THR A 283 -8.93 0.34 21.69
CA THR A 283 -8.80 1.62 22.38
C THR A 283 -7.36 1.89 22.78
N VAL A 284 -6.84 3.05 22.38
CA VAL A 284 -5.49 3.54 22.66
C VAL A 284 -5.53 4.84 23.46
N ASN A 285 -4.37 5.28 23.92
CA ASN A 285 -4.20 6.55 24.63
C ASN A 285 -2.74 7.01 24.53
N SER A 286 -2.41 8.14 25.16
CA SER A 286 -1.06 8.68 25.16
C SER A 286 0.00 7.86 25.91
N SER A 287 -0.38 6.79 26.61
CA SER A 287 0.58 5.84 27.19
C SER A 287 0.84 4.63 26.28
N THR A 288 0.21 4.58 25.10
CA THR A 288 0.55 3.57 24.09
C THR A 288 1.91 3.92 23.53
N VAL A 289 2.90 3.03 23.69
CA VAL A 289 4.30 3.26 23.31
C VAL A 289 4.73 2.46 22.08
N PHE A 290 4.01 1.37 21.76
CA PHE A 290 4.37 0.50 20.64
C PHE A 290 3.14 0.11 19.80
N LEU A 291 3.38 -0.02 18.51
CA LEU A 291 2.54 -0.73 17.56
C LEU A 291 3.31 -1.96 17.09
N ASN A 292 2.78 -3.15 17.36
CA ASN A 292 3.39 -4.41 16.97
C ASN A 292 2.58 -5.06 15.84
N ILE A 293 3.27 -5.51 14.80
CA ILE A 293 2.70 -6.27 13.69
C ILE A 293 3.33 -7.67 13.74
N THR A 294 2.49 -8.69 13.91
CA THR A 294 2.93 -10.10 13.92
C THR A 294 2.67 -10.72 12.55
N PHE A 295 3.70 -11.31 11.96
CA PHE A 295 3.64 -11.97 10.67
C PHE A 295 3.54 -13.49 10.82
N ASN A 296 3.04 -14.17 9.78
CA ASN A 296 2.98 -15.63 9.69
C ASN A 296 4.30 -16.27 9.20
N HIS A 297 5.23 -15.44 8.72
CA HIS A 297 6.56 -15.84 8.28
C HIS A 297 7.60 -14.82 8.74
N PRO A 298 8.88 -15.23 8.92
CA PRO A 298 9.93 -14.28 9.26
C PRO A 298 10.10 -13.22 8.17
N VAL A 299 10.15 -11.95 8.59
CA VAL A 299 10.34 -10.80 7.72
C VAL A 299 11.67 -10.11 8.02
N ALA A 300 12.03 -9.17 7.17
CA ALA A 300 13.12 -8.22 7.38
C ALA A 300 12.64 -6.83 6.97
N LEU A 301 13.21 -5.78 7.56
CA LEU A 301 12.93 -4.41 7.13
C LEU A 301 13.47 -4.19 5.71
N SER A 302 12.68 -3.48 4.91
CA SER A 302 13.06 -3.10 3.55
C SER A 302 13.94 -1.84 3.52
N ALA A 303 14.37 -1.46 2.31
CA ALA A 303 15.19 -0.27 2.04
C ALA A 303 14.55 1.03 2.60
N PRO A 304 15.35 2.09 2.86
CA PRO A 304 15.00 3.23 3.73
C PRO A 304 13.92 4.21 3.22
N THR A 305 13.11 3.82 2.24
CA THR A 305 12.12 4.68 1.58
C THR A 305 10.68 4.45 2.03
N SER A 306 10.39 3.28 2.60
CA SER A 306 9.04 2.88 3.00
C SER A 306 8.75 3.30 4.44
N ASN A 307 7.52 3.74 4.70
CA ASN A 307 7.11 4.26 5.99
C ASN A 307 5.92 3.50 6.57
N ILE A 308 5.78 3.62 7.90
CA ILE A 308 4.52 3.49 8.58
C ILE A 308 4.05 4.88 8.98
N THR A 309 2.79 5.21 8.66
CA THR A 309 2.22 6.53 8.89
C THR A 309 0.96 6.40 9.74
N ILE A 310 0.82 7.27 10.73
CA ILE A 310 -0.34 7.39 11.60
C ILE A 310 -0.97 8.75 11.33
N TYR A 311 -2.25 8.77 10.99
CA TYR A 311 -3.02 10.00 10.78
C TYR A 311 -4.38 9.93 11.45
N LYS A 312 -4.96 11.10 11.71
CA LYS A 312 -6.33 11.22 12.20
C LYS A 312 -7.30 10.87 11.09
N THR A 313 -8.38 10.16 11.41
CA THR A 313 -9.41 9.85 10.43
C THR A 313 -10.31 11.06 10.13
N SER A 314 -10.46 11.99 11.08
CA SER A 314 -11.31 13.18 10.96
C SER A 314 -10.88 14.15 9.86
N ASP A 315 -9.58 14.43 9.76
CA ASP A 315 -9.01 15.44 8.84
C ASP A 315 -7.82 14.94 8.01
N LYS A 316 -7.48 13.64 8.13
CA LYS A 316 -6.33 12.99 7.46
C LYS A 316 -4.96 13.62 7.80
N SER A 317 -4.87 14.44 8.85
CA SER A 317 -3.61 15.02 9.29
C SER A 317 -2.69 13.96 9.90
N ILE A 318 -1.42 14.01 9.49
CA ILE A 318 -0.39 13.08 9.97
C ILE A 318 -0.02 13.43 11.42
N ARG A 319 0.03 12.41 12.27
CA ARG A 319 0.53 12.51 13.64
C ARG A 319 1.97 12.03 13.77
N GLN A 320 2.29 10.91 13.12
CA GLN A 320 3.63 10.35 13.15
C GLN A 320 3.92 9.60 11.85
N ARG A 321 5.14 9.73 11.33
CA ARG A 321 5.65 8.97 10.19
C ARG A 321 7.04 8.43 10.51
N ILE A 322 7.22 7.12 10.38
CA ILE A 322 8.45 6.42 10.74
C ILE A 322 8.92 5.62 9.53
N SER A 323 10.18 5.79 9.14
CA SER A 323 10.78 5.00 8.06
C SER A 323 11.51 3.77 8.59
N THR A 324 11.74 2.79 7.72
CA THR A 324 12.54 1.59 8.05
C THR A 324 13.99 1.91 8.46
N ALA A 325 14.51 3.08 8.10
CA ALA A 325 15.86 3.54 8.44
C ALA A 325 15.99 4.03 9.90
N MET A 326 14.86 4.33 10.55
CA MET A 326 14.84 4.91 11.89
C MET A 326 14.94 3.83 12.95
N HIS A 327 16.15 3.29 13.14
CA HIS A 327 16.42 2.16 14.04
C HIS A 327 15.96 2.40 15.49
N ASP A 328 15.91 3.64 15.99
CA ASP A 328 15.39 3.92 17.33
C ASP A 328 13.87 3.72 17.46
N PHE A 329 13.16 3.70 16.33
CA PHE A 329 11.70 3.66 16.24
C PHE A 329 11.15 2.40 15.58
N CYS A 330 11.96 1.63 14.86
CA CYS A 330 11.52 0.44 14.15
C CYS A 330 12.47 -0.72 14.44
N HIS A 331 11.93 -1.74 15.11
CA HIS A 331 12.67 -2.93 15.54
C HIS A 331 12.01 -4.18 15.01
N ILE A 332 12.82 -5.20 14.73
CA ILE A 332 12.32 -6.54 14.45
C ILE A 332 12.76 -7.47 15.57
N SER A 333 11.87 -8.36 16.00
CA SER A 333 12.18 -9.41 16.97
C SER A 333 13.26 -10.34 16.43
N SER A 334 13.98 -11.00 17.33
CA SER A 334 15.08 -11.92 16.99
C SER A 334 14.61 -13.12 16.16
N ASP A 335 13.35 -13.55 16.31
CA ASP A 335 12.72 -14.60 15.53
C ASP A 335 12.23 -14.12 14.14
N GLY A 336 12.25 -12.81 13.89
CA GLY A 336 11.81 -12.19 12.64
C GLY A 336 10.30 -12.10 12.45
N PHE A 337 9.47 -12.50 13.42
CA PHE A 337 8.01 -12.55 13.25
C PHE A 337 7.29 -11.28 13.70
N ILE A 338 7.91 -10.43 14.51
CA ILE A 338 7.28 -9.23 15.08
C ILE A 338 8.05 -8.00 14.65
N VAL A 339 7.36 -7.06 14.02
CA VAL A 339 7.85 -5.70 13.81
C VAL A 339 7.24 -4.78 14.86
N SER A 340 8.08 -4.12 15.63
CA SER A 340 7.72 -3.21 16.71
C SER A 340 8.06 -1.77 16.34
N ILE A 341 7.02 -0.94 16.31
CA ILE A 341 7.09 0.47 15.94
C ILE A 341 6.87 1.31 17.19
N LYS A 342 7.85 2.12 17.57
CA LYS A 342 7.76 3.01 18.72
C LYS A 342 6.95 4.26 18.37
N VAL A 343 5.90 4.51 19.14
CA VAL A 343 5.09 5.72 19.06
C VAL A 343 5.42 6.66 20.22
N ILE A 344 5.25 7.95 19.98
CA ILE A 344 5.47 8.98 21.02
C ILE A 344 4.15 9.34 21.72
N ASN A 345 4.24 9.84 22.95
CA ASN A 345 3.06 10.11 23.78
C ASN A 345 2.07 11.12 23.15
N SER A 346 2.55 11.98 22.24
CA SER A 346 1.75 12.97 21.52
C SER A 346 1.02 12.40 20.29
N THR A 347 1.16 11.11 19.97
CA THR A 347 0.55 10.51 18.77
C THR A 347 -0.94 10.24 18.95
N PHE A 348 -1.32 9.61 20.07
CA PHE A 348 -2.70 9.27 20.43
C PHE A 348 -3.20 10.15 21.58
N ASN A 349 -3.22 11.46 21.36
CA ASN A 349 -3.42 12.47 22.40
C ASN A 349 -4.77 13.21 22.34
N GLU A 350 -5.56 13.04 21.29
CA GLU A 350 -6.87 13.69 21.17
C GLU A 350 -7.96 12.73 21.65
N TYR A 351 -8.89 13.17 22.51
CA TYR A 351 -9.90 12.27 23.07
C TYR A 351 -11.04 12.01 22.09
N GLY A 352 -11.51 10.77 22.02
CA GLY A 352 -12.60 10.36 21.12
C GLY A 352 -12.25 10.35 19.63
N GLU A 353 -11.00 10.68 19.27
CA GLU A 353 -10.50 10.66 17.90
C GLU A 353 -10.19 9.23 17.46
N GLN A 354 -10.34 8.98 16.17
CA GLN A 354 -9.91 7.74 15.54
C GLN A 354 -8.66 8.00 14.69
N TYR A 355 -7.76 7.04 14.71
CA TYR A 355 -6.48 7.10 14.03
C TYR A 355 -6.38 5.88 13.12
N SER A 356 -5.88 6.12 11.91
CA SER A 356 -5.59 5.07 10.95
C SER A 356 -4.08 4.89 10.86
N VAL A 357 -3.64 3.63 10.91
CA VAL A 357 -2.25 3.22 10.80
C VAL A 357 -2.06 2.55 9.45
N THR A 358 -1.24 3.15 8.59
CA THR A 358 -0.90 2.58 7.28
C THR A 358 0.55 2.17 7.24
N MET A 359 0.80 1.00 6.67
CA MET A 359 2.13 0.51 6.37
C MET A 359 2.29 0.55 4.85
N ASP A 360 3.32 1.22 4.34
CA ASP A 360 3.58 1.27 2.90
C ASP A 360 3.85 -0.14 2.36
N ASN A 361 3.54 -0.38 1.09
CA ASN A 361 4.03 -1.57 0.40
C ASN A 361 5.56 -1.60 0.45
N ASN A 362 6.14 -2.80 0.54
CA ASN A 362 7.58 -2.97 0.69
C ASN A 362 8.14 -2.24 1.93
N PHE A 363 7.36 -2.10 3.01
CA PHE A 363 7.91 -1.72 4.33
C PHE A 363 8.72 -2.87 4.93
N VAL A 364 8.24 -4.09 4.72
CA VAL A 364 8.95 -5.33 5.01
C VAL A 364 9.05 -6.19 3.77
N LYS A 365 10.01 -7.12 3.81
CA LYS A 365 10.24 -8.16 2.83
C LYS A 365 10.35 -9.51 3.53
N GLY A 366 10.08 -10.60 2.81
CA GLY A 366 10.29 -11.93 3.37
C GLY A 366 11.78 -12.19 3.65
N ASN A 367 12.12 -12.62 4.85
CA ASN A 367 13.52 -12.78 5.25
C ASN A 367 14.25 -13.85 4.41
N GLY A 368 13.57 -14.96 4.10
CA GLY A 368 14.17 -16.09 3.38
C GLY A 368 14.19 -15.96 1.85
N TRP A 369 13.36 -15.08 1.27
CA TRP A 369 13.21 -14.95 -0.18
C TRP A 369 13.45 -13.53 -0.70
N ASN A 370 13.66 -12.55 0.19
CA ASN A 370 14.03 -11.17 -0.12
C ASN A 370 13.06 -10.45 -1.09
N GLU A 371 11.78 -10.85 -1.12
CA GLU A 371 10.76 -10.15 -1.91
C GLU A 371 9.90 -9.23 -1.05
N PRO A 372 9.49 -8.08 -1.59
CA PRO A 372 8.62 -7.12 -0.93
C PRO A 372 7.29 -7.76 -0.51
N LEU A 373 6.76 -7.35 0.64
CA LEU A 373 5.41 -7.68 1.07
C LEU A 373 4.49 -6.47 0.95
N ARG A 374 3.22 -6.73 0.70
CA ARG A 374 2.15 -5.74 0.75
C ARG A 374 2.11 -5.07 2.13
N GLY A 375 1.64 -3.83 2.14
CA GLY A 375 1.48 -3.02 3.34
C GLY A 375 0.18 -3.29 4.10
N ILE A 376 -0.26 -2.28 4.83
CA ILE A 376 -1.62 -2.15 5.39
C ILE A 376 -2.19 -0.84 4.83
N HIS A 377 -3.28 -0.93 4.06
CA HIS A 377 -3.90 0.23 3.42
C HIS A 377 -4.76 1.08 4.37
N ASP A 378 -5.09 2.30 3.93
CA ASP A 378 -5.93 3.26 4.67
C ASP A 378 -7.29 2.65 5.03
N GLY A 379 -7.71 2.86 6.28
CA GLY A 379 -9.01 2.45 6.79
C GLY A 379 -9.06 1.03 7.35
N ILE A 380 -8.00 0.23 7.18
CA ILE A 380 -7.95 -1.15 7.68
C ILE A 380 -7.59 -1.18 9.16
N TRP A 381 -6.36 -0.77 9.50
CA TRP A 381 -5.92 -0.76 10.88
C TRP A 381 -6.24 0.58 11.53
N THR A 382 -7.46 0.66 12.07
CA THR A 382 -7.90 1.83 12.82
C THR A 382 -7.93 1.56 14.32
N VAL A 383 -7.61 2.57 15.12
CA VAL A 383 -7.66 2.56 16.58
C VAL A 383 -8.36 3.83 17.07
N LYS A 384 -8.97 3.79 18.24
CA LYS A 384 -9.70 4.95 18.80
C LYS A 384 -9.16 5.34 20.15
N THR A 385 -9.13 6.62 20.48
CA THR A 385 -8.88 7.04 21.86
C THR A 385 -10.14 7.01 22.69
N GLY A 386 -9.99 6.71 23.98
CA GLY A 386 -11.08 6.81 24.94
C GLY A 386 -11.47 8.27 25.22
N MET A 387 -12.65 8.44 25.80
CA MET A 387 -13.03 9.69 26.44
C MET A 387 -12.22 9.89 27.73
N PRO A 388 -12.05 11.12 28.22
CA PRO A 388 -11.34 11.36 29.47
C PRO A 388 -12.06 10.68 30.64
N ASN A 389 -11.35 9.81 31.36
CA ASN A 389 -11.89 9.10 32.54
C ASN A 389 -11.83 9.94 33.84
N GLU A 390 -11.13 11.08 33.83
CA GLU A 390 -10.84 11.85 35.05
C GLU A 390 -11.66 13.14 35.11
N ARG A 391 -12.37 13.34 36.23
CA ARG A 391 -12.97 14.62 36.62
C ARG A 391 -11.85 15.65 36.75
N ARG A 392 -11.86 16.67 35.87
CA ARG A 392 -11.10 17.95 35.91
C ARG A 392 -9.88 17.94 36.87
N GLN A 393 -8.80 17.28 36.48
CA GLN A 393 -7.47 17.56 37.04
C GLN A 393 -7.17 19.06 36.87
N ASP A 394 -6.55 19.68 37.89
CA ASP A 394 -6.07 21.08 37.95
C ASP A 394 -5.97 21.76 36.57
N ASN A 395 -7.06 22.41 36.15
CA ASN A 395 -7.15 23.11 34.88
C ASN A 395 -6.53 24.50 35.03
N LYS A 396 -5.20 24.55 35.07
CA LYS A 396 -4.43 25.81 35.15
C LYS A 396 -3.81 26.12 33.79
N ALA A 397 -3.86 27.39 33.40
CA ALA A 397 -3.08 27.86 32.26
C ALA A 397 -1.59 27.68 32.55
N ILE A 398 -0.82 27.36 31.51
CA ILE A 398 0.64 27.25 31.61
C ILE A 398 1.29 28.24 30.66
N MET A 399 2.51 28.66 30.99
CA MET A 399 3.36 29.40 30.09
C MET A 399 4.69 28.66 29.96
N GLY A 400 5.16 28.52 28.72
CA GLY A 400 6.45 27.92 28.43
C GLY A 400 7.16 28.64 27.30
N LEU A 401 8.36 28.16 27.00
CA LEU A 401 9.27 28.76 26.06
C LEU A 401 9.55 27.76 24.93
N VAL A 402 9.53 28.24 23.70
CA VAL A 402 10.09 27.54 22.53
C VAL A 402 11.25 28.33 21.97
N ARG A 403 12.23 27.65 21.36
CA ARG A 403 13.39 28.28 20.72
C ARG A 403 13.33 28.10 19.22
N LEU A 404 13.70 29.16 18.48
CA LEU A 404 13.88 29.10 17.05
C LEU A 404 15.29 28.57 16.70
N THR A 405 15.43 27.93 15.54
CA THR A 405 16.74 27.59 14.98
C THR A 405 17.56 28.86 14.73
N GLN A 406 18.87 28.72 14.51
CA GLN A 406 19.73 29.86 14.28
C GLN A 406 19.34 30.61 12.99
N GLU A 407 18.99 29.88 11.93
CA GLU A 407 18.53 30.41 10.65
C GLU A 407 17.19 31.12 10.80
N ALA A 408 16.24 30.50 11.51
CA ALA A 408 14.94 31.10 11.76
C ALA A 408 15.04 32.36 12.63
N SER A 409 15.94 32.37 13.61
CA SER A 409 16.21 33.54 14.45
C SER A 409 16.71 34.74 13.63
N LYS A 410 17.58 34.51 12.64
CA LYS A 410 18.03 35.56 11.71
C LYS A 410 16.88 36.12 10.87
N ARG A 411 16.02 35.24 10.33
CA ARG A 411 14.82 35.65 9.58
C ARG A 411 13.81 36.38 10.46
N PHE A 412 13.64 35.95 11.70
CA PHE A 412 12.76 36.58 12.67
C PHE A 412 13.18 38.03 12.98
N LEU A 413 14.48 38.28 13.07
CA LEU A 413 15.06 39.59 13.35
C LEU A 413 15.27 40.47 12.10
N ALA A 414 14.99 39.96 10.90
CA ALA A 414 15.20 40.72 9.66
C ALA A 414 14.28 41.97 9.65
N PRO A 415 14.78 43.14 9.22
CA PRO A 415 14.01 44.40 9.27
C PRO A 415 12.68 44.35 8.51
N GLU A 416 12.62 43.53 7.46
CA GLU A 416 11.44 43.36 6.59
C GLU A 416 10.36 42.45 7.22
N ASN A 417 10.69 41.75 8.30
CA ASN A 417 9.80 40.76 8.89
C ASN A 417 8.88 41.36 9.96
N ASN A 418 7.58 41.15 9.80
CA ASN A 418 6.61 41.49 10.83
C ASN A 418 6.59 40.40 11.91
N GLN A 419 7.31 40.65 13.01
CA GLN A 419 7.44 39.73 14.14
C GLN A 419 6.09 39.29 14.73
N SER A 420 5.11 40.20 14.81
CA SER A 420 3.78 39.86 15.33
C SER A 420 3.05 38.89 14.39
N ALA A 421 3.14 39.11 13.08
CA ALA A 421 2.53 38.23 12.08
C ALA A 421 3.21 36.86 12.03
N TYR A 422 4.53 36.82 12.23
CA TYR A 422 5.29 35.58 12.37
C TYR A 422 4.82 34.77 13.59
N ILE A 423 4.70 35.41 14.76
CA ILE A 423 4.24 34.74 15.98
C ILE A 423 2.80 34.24 15.81
N ASP A 424 1.90 35.05 15.23
CA ASP A 424 0.52 34.63 14.99
C ASP A 424 0.47 33.39 14.07
N SER A 425 1.25 33.41 12.98
CA SER A 425 1.39 32.28 12.07
C SER A 425 1.93 31.03 12.77
N LEU A 426 2.91 31.19 13.66
CA LEU A 426 3.46 30.10 14.47
C LEU A 426 2.38 29.48 15.39
N LEU A 427 1.59 30.32 16.08
CA LEU A 427 0.51 29.84 16.93
C LEU A 427 -0.61 29.17 16.12
N ASN A 428 -0.92 29.68 14.93
CA ASN A 428 -1.86 29.05 13.99
C ASN A 428 -1.40 27.67 13.56
N ASP A 429 -0.12 27.52 13.23
CA ASP A 429 0.45 26.25 12.81
C ASP A 429 0.56 25.23 13.95
N ILE A 430 0.92 25.68 15.16
CA ILE A 430 0.87 24.85 16.39
C ILE A 430 -0.56 24.35 16.64
N ALA A 431 -1.57 25.21 16.55
CA ALA A 431 -2.98 24.83 16.78
C ALA A 431 -3.51 23.80 15.76
N LYS A 432 -2.96 23.78 14.54
CA LYS A 432 -3.29 22.76 13.53
C LYS A 432 -2.62 21.43 13.83
N LYS A 433 -1.38 21.46 14.31
CA LYS A 433 -0.53 20.26 14.50
C LYS A 433 -0.70 19.60 15.86
N VAL A 434 -1.03 20.36 16.88
CA VAL A 434 -1.32 19.90 18.26
C VAL A 434 -2.83 20.00 18.49
N PRO A 435 -3.50 19.04 19.15
CA PRO A 435 -4.94 19.12 19.41
C PRO A 435 -5.29 20.19 20.46
N VAL A 436 -5.19 21.46 20.06
CA VAL A 436 -5.48 22.63 20.89
C VAL A 436 -6.18 23.70 20.05
N ASN A 437 -7.25 24.27 20.59
CA ASN A 437 -7.91 25.39 19.93
C ASN A 437 -6.99 26.61 19.88
N ARG A 438 -6.89 27.26 18.72
CA ARG A 438 -6.08 28.46 18.50
C ARG A 438 -6.36 29.57 19.53
N SER A 439 -7.60 29.72 19.97
CA SER A 439 -7.98 30.73 20.98
C SER A 439 -7.34 30.51 22.34
N ARG A 440 -6.85 29.29 22.63
CA ARG A 440 -6.13 28.95 23.87
C ARG A 440 -4.64 29.21 23.77
N LEU A 441 -4.12 29.61 22.62
CA LEU A 441 -2.71 29.92 22.42
C LEU A 441 -2.51 31.44 22.38
N SER A 442 -1.57 31.95 23.17
CA SER A 442 -1.16 33.34 23.10
C SER A 442 0.34 33.48 23.35
N SER A 443 0.89 34.63 22.99
CA SER A 443 2.27 35.01 23.26
C SER A 443 2.29 36.47 23.68
N ASP A 444 3.07 36.81 24.70
CA ASP A 444 3.13 38.18 25.22
C ASP A 444 3.98 39.12 24.34
N ASN A 445 4.20 38.77 23.07
CA ASN A 445 4.93 39.54 22.05
C ASN A 445 6.32 40.08 22.48
N ARG A 446 6.93 39.49 23.51
CA ARG A 446 8.29 39.82 23.96
C ARG A 446 9.23 38.63 23.76
N PRO A 447 9.61 38.31 22.50
CA PRO A 447 10.67 37.35 22.25
C PRO A 447 11.95 37.78 22.98
N GLN A 448 12.65 36.81 23.54
CA GLN A 448 13.92 37.06 24.21
C GLN A 448 15.06 36.47 23.39
N LYS A 449 16.19 37.17 23.39
CA LYS A 449 17.42 36.72 22.75
C LYS A 449 18.22 35.91 23.77
N LEU A 450 18.51 34.65 23.46
CA LEU A 450 19.32 33.75 24.29
C LEU A 450 20.75 33.63 23.74
N PHE A 451 21.58 32.83 24.43
CA PHE A 451 22.96 32.53 24.04
C PHE A 451 23.02 32.10 22.55
N GLN A 452 24.05 32.56 21.82
CA GLN A 452 24.23 32.36 20.36
C GLN A 452 23.19 33.04 19.45
N ASP A 453 22.57 34.12 19.92
CA ASP A 453 21.60 34.92 19.14
C ASP A 453 20.32 34.18 18.72
N GLN A 454 20.04 33.02 19.31
CA GLN A 454 18.79 32.31 19.08
C GLN A 454 17.63 33.00 19.81
N ILE A 455 16.48 33.08 19.13
CA ILE A 455 15.27 33.69 19.67
C ILE A 455 14.44 32.65 20.42
N VAL A 456 13.93 33.06 21.58
CA VAL A 456 12.94 32.30 22.35
C VAL A 456 11.64 33.07 22.43
N ILE A 457 10.57 32.34 22.15
CA ILE A 457 9.21 32.86 22.10
C ILE A 457 8.43 32.28 23.29
N PRO A 458 7.88 33.11 24.18
CA PRO A 458 6.97 32.64 25.21
C PRO A 458 5.63 32.26 24.58
N ILE A 459 5.13 31.07 24.92
CA ILE A 459 3.81 30.57 24.50
C ILE A 459 3.02 30.22 25.76
N SER A 460 1.86 30.86 25.88
CA SER A 460 0.84 30.59 26.87
C SER A 460 -0.19 29.62 26.31
N ILE A 461 -0.55 28.61 27.10
CA ILE A 461 -1.61 27.66 26.82
C ILE A 461 -2.70 27.85 27.88
N GLY A 462 -3.85 28.35 27.45
CA GLY A 462 -5.02 28.60 28.27
C GLY A 462 -5.67 27.32 28.81
N VAL A 463 -6.57 27.50 29.76
CA VAL A 463 -7.37 26.43 30.37
C VAL A 463 -8.26 25.73 29.34
N ALA A 464 -8.56 24.46 29.57
CA ALA A 464 -9.53 23.72 28.77
C ALA A 464 -10.93 24.33 28.94
N ASN A 465 -11.60 24.61 27.82
CA ASN A 465 -12.93 25.22 27.80
C ASN A 465 -14.05 24.18 27.80
N HIS A 466 -13.76 22.97 27.32
CA HIS A 466 -14.71 21.87 27.21
C HIS A 466 -14.19 20.60 27.88
N GLU A 467 -15.10 19.71 28.29
CA GLU A 467 -14.75 18.48 29.04
C GLU A 467 -13.95 17.48 28.19
N ASN A 468 -14.05 17.60 26.87
CA ASN A 468 -13.34 16.76 25.91
C ASN A 468 -11.99 17.36 25.48
N GLU A 469 -11.63 18.54 26.00
CA GLU A 469 -10.34 19.16 25.69
C GLU A 469 -9.24 18.68 26.63
N ARG A 470 -8.02 18.56 26.10
CA ARG A 470 -6.85 18.33 26.95
C ARG A 470 -6.53 19.54 27.82
N ASN A 471 -6.08 19.26 29.03
CA ASN A 471 -5.55 20.27 29.94
C ASN A 471 -4.25 20.88 29.39
N ALA A 472 -3.94 22.10 29.84
CA ALA A 472 -2.83 22.87 29.31
C ALA A 472 -1.47 22.17 29.50
N SER A 473 -1.26 21.49 30.64
CA SER A 473 -0.02 20.75 30.92
C SER A 473 0.21 19.58 29.96
N LYS A 474 -0.83 18.83 29.60
CA LYS A 474 -0.75 17.72 28.64
C LYS A 474 -0.43 18.26 27.24
N ILE A 475 -1.04 19.37 26.83
CA ILE A 475 -0.75 20.05 25.57
C ILE A 475 0.71 20.53 25.53
N GLY A 476 1.21 21.15 26.60
CA GLY A 476 2.61 21.56 26.69
C GLY A 476 3.58 20.38 26.60
N SER A 477 3.23 19.25 27.22
CA SER A 477 4.00 18.01 27.10
C SER A 477 3.99 17.46 25.68
N ASP A 478 2.84 17.46 25.00
CA ASP A 478 2.74 17.02 23.61
C ASP A 478 3.61 17.87 22.69
N LEU A 479 3.49 19.20 22.80
CA LEU A 479 4.28 20.14 22.01
C LEU A 479 5.79 19.91 22.24
N SER A 480 6.20 19.69 23.48
CA SER A 480 7.58 19.34 23.83
C SER A 480 8.05 18.06 23.12
N HIS A 481 7.24 16.99 23.17
CA HIS A 481 7.57 15.72 22.51
C HIS A 481 7.60 15.83 20.99
N MET A 482 6.69 16.61 20.38
CA MET A 482 6.66 16.81 18.93
C MET A 482 7.86 17.62 18.44
N ILE A 483 8.26 18.68 19.16
CA ILE A 483 9.49 19.44 18.84
C ILE A 483 10.72 18.55 18.98
N LYS A 484 10.81 17.74 20.05
CA LYS A 484 11.94 16.85 20.28
C LYS A 484 12.08 15.76 19.21
N HIS A 485 10.96 15.23 18.73
CA HIS A 485 10.89 14.20 17.69
C HIS A 485 10.42 14.78 16.35
N LYS A 486 10.92 15.97 16.02
CA LYS A 486 10.49 16.73 14.86
C LYS A 486 10.59 15.94 13.57
N ASN A 487 11.64 15.13 13.40
CA ASN A 487 11.88 14.31 12.21
C ASN A 487 10.80 13.27 11.89
N ILE A 488 9.93 12.93 12.84
CA ILE A 488 8.86 11.93 12.67
C ILE A 488 7.46 12.52 12.89
N THR A 489 7.33 13.83 13.10
CA THR A 489 6.05 14.50 13.35
C THR A 489 5.83 15.65 12.38
N THR A 490 4.61 16.17 12.30
CA THR A 490 4.27 17.29 11.42
C THR A 490 4.88 18.64 11.83
N ILE A 491 5.55 18.74 12.99
CA ILE A 491 6.32 19.93 13.39
C ILE A 491 7.51 20.19 12.43
N SER A 492 7.92 19.22 11.61
CA SER A 492 8.97 19.43 10.59
C SER A 492 8.52 20.17 9.33
N SER A 493 7.27 20.66 9.25
CA SER A 493 6.78 21.43 8.10
C SER A 493 6.39 22.85 8.49
N ASP A 494 6.24 23.73 7.49
CA ASP A 494 5.75 25.10 7.63
C ASP A 494 6.56 25.91 8.67
N ILE A 495 5.93 26.87 9.35
CA ILE A 495 6.61 27.75 10.30
C ILE A 495 7.02 27.01 11.59
N THR A 496 6.35 25.93 11.98
CA THR A 496 6.81 25.11 13.12
C THR A 496 8.12 24.38 12.81
N ASN A 497 8.52 24.27 11.53
CA ASN A 497 9.86 23.83 11.16
C ASN A 497 10.96 24.81 11.59
N ASP A 498 10.62 25.99 12.07
CA ASP A 498 11.60 26.93 12.63
C ASP A 498 11.91 26.63 14.11
N LEU A 499 11.15 25.74 14.75
CA LEU A 499 11.39 25.34 16.14
C LEU A 499 12.61 24.42 16.25
N ASP A 500 13.45 24.70 17.24
CA ASP A 500 14.68 23.99 17.53
C ASP A 500 14.42 22.71 18.34
N GLN A 501 14.67 21.56 17.70
CA GLN A 501 14.46 20.23 18.27
C GLN A 501 15.27 19.97 19.56
N SER A 502 16.41 20.65 19.74
CA SER A 502 17.28 20.48 20.91
C SER A 502 16.83 21.27 22.13
N TYR A 503 15.92 22.23 21.96
CA TYR A 503 15.42 23.04 23.06
C TYR A 503 14.14 22.49 23.69
N ASP A 504 13.27 21.86 22.89
CA ASP A 504 11.91 21.42 23.24
C ASP A 504 10.96 22.57 23.69
N PHE A 505 9.85 22.23 24.36
CA PHE A 505 8.98 23.21 25.03
C PHE A 505 9.21 23.16 26.54
N ARG A 506 9.63 24.29 27.12
CA ARG A 506 10.07 24.38 28.53
C ARG A 506 9.14 25.24 29.39
N LEU A 507 8.57 24.66 30.45
CA LEU A 507 7.70 25.37 31.40
C LEU A 507 8.46 26.43 32.22
N LEU A 508 7.93 27.66 32.28
CA LEU A 508 8.55 28.77 33.02
C LEU A 508 8.59 28.55 34.55
N GLY A 509 7.64 27.80 35.10
CA GLY A 509 7.59 27.48 36.54
C GLY A 509 8.80 26.70 37.07
N ARG A 510 9.57 26.02 36.20
CA ARG A 510 10.84 25.36 36.57
C ARG A 510 12.09 26.20 36.26
N PHE A 511 11.97 27.28 35.48
CA PHE A 511 13.10 28.13 35.04
C PHE A 511 13.45 29.28 35.99
N MET A 512 12.51 29.73 36.83
CA MET A 512 12.81 30.76 37.84
C MET A 512 13.86 30.32 38.86
N ASN A 513 14.02 29.01 39.10
CA ASN A 513 15.04 28.49 40.01
C ASN A 513 16.45 28.43 39.39
N SER A 514 16.58 28.22 38.07
CA SER A 514 17.88 28.20 37.40
C SER A 514 18.37 29.60 37.00
N PHE A 515 17.46 30.55 36.74
CA PHE A 515 17.84 31.95 36.49
C PHE A 515 18.37 32.69 37.73
N LYS A 516 17.98 32.27 38.94
CA LYS A 516 18.58 32.81 40.18
C LYS A 516 20.05 32.41 40.36
N MET A 517 20.52 31.32 39.73
CA MET A 517 21.92 30.87 39.83
C MET A 517 22.86 31.43 38.75
N LEU A 518 22.33 32.05 37.69
CA LEU A 518 23.15 32.71 36.64
C LEU A 518 23.27 34.23 36.85
N LYS A 519 22.72 34.74 37.96
CA LYS A 519 22.82 36.14 38.39
C LYS A 519 23.56 36.30 39.74
N SER A 520 24.27 35.28 40.21
CA SER A 520 25.17 35.38 41.38
C SER A 520 26.62 35.35 40.95
#